data_AF-A0A927MHJ4-F1
#
_entry.id   AF-A0A927MHJ4-F1
#
_cell.length_a   1.000
_cell.length_b   1.000
_cell.length_c   1.000
_cell.angle_alpha   90.00
_cell.angle_beta   90.00
_cell.angle_gamma   90.00
#
_symmetry.space_group_name_H-M   'P 1'
#
loop_
_entity.id
_entity.type
_entity.pdbx_description
1 polymer ?
#
loop_
_entity_poly.entity_id
_entity_poly.type
_entity_poly.pdbx_seq_one_letter_code
_entity_poly.pdbx_strand_id
1 'polypeptide(L)'
;MDAVSFWDMTYAEISAAIEGFNKRQMHDMRAQAVVAFRQADLLATLISKVFGGKQAAPAIQEAFPGIFPELERQAEKQQNWQLMKARIEAYAAEKRKRGEARGNNAGRTTDSDNV
;
A
#
# COMPACT_ATOMS: atom_id res chain seq x y z
N MET A 1 28.31 16.02 8.87
CA MET A 1 29.52 16.05 8.04
C MET A 1 30.16 17.40 8.32
N ASP A 2 31.42 17.40 8.74
CA ASP A 2 32.13 18.66 8.97
C ASP A 2 32.63 19.19 7.63
N ALA A 3 32.54 20.50 7.42
CA ALA A 3 32.93 21.15 6.16
C ALA A 3 34.43 20.94 5.86
N VAL A 4 35.23 20.76 6.91
CA VAL A 4 36.67 20.48 6.80
C VAL A 4 36.94 19.06 6.31
N SER A 5 36.24 18.06 6.84
CA SER A 5 36.41 16.65 6.44
C SER A 5 35.97 16.34 5.01
N PHE A 6 35.17 17.21 4.39
CA PHE A 6 34.67 17.00 3.03
C PHE A 6 35.79 17.01 1.97
N TRP A 7 36.80 17.87 2.14
CA TRP A 7 37.88 18.03 1.17
C TRP A 7 38.87 16.87 1.16
N ASP A 8 38.92 16.10 2.24
CA ASP A 8 39.79 14.93 2.37
C ASP A 8 39.12 13.63 1.92
N MET A 9 37.83 13.67 1.57
CA MET A 9 37.06 12.49 1.15
C MET A 9 37.23 12.20 -0.35
N THR A 10 37.25 10.91 -0.67
CA THR A 10 37.16 10.45 -2.05
C THR A 10 35.75 10.64 -2.62
N TYR A 11 35.63 10.65 -3.96
CA TYR A 11 34.34 10.75 -4.64
C TYR A 11 33.33 9.68 -4.18
N ALA A 12 33.79 8.45 -3.96
CA ALA A 12 32.96 7.35 -3.50
C ALA A 12 32.42 7.60 -2.08
N GLU A 13 33.26 8.11 -1.18
CA GLU A 13 32.85 8.44 0.19
C GLU A 13 31.88 9.61 0.23
N ILE A 14 32.09 10.64 -0.60
CA ILE A 14 31.15 11.77 -0.74
C ILE A 14 29.79 11.27 -1.22
N SER A 15 29.79 10.41 -2.25
CA SER A 15 28.56 9.83 -2.81
C SER A 15 27.81 9.00 -1.77
N ALA A 16 28.52 8.13 -1.05
CA ALA A 16 27.95 7.30 0.01
C ALA A 16 27.38 8.15 1.16
N ALA A 17 28.05 9.25 1.51
CA ALA A 17 27.59 10.16 2.55
C ALA A 17 26.33 10.93 2.14
N ILE A 18 26.25 11.40 0.89
CA ILE A 18 25.04 12.05 0.33
C ILE A 18 23.88 11.05 0.32
N GLU A 19 24.09 9.83 -0.18
CA GLU A 19 23.06 8.80 -0.17
C GLU A 19 22.59 8.46 1.25
N GLY A 20 23.54 8.33 2.19
CA GLY A 20 23.25 8.08 3.59
C GLY A 20 22.41 9.20 4.22
N PHE A 21 22.74 10.46 3.91
CA PHE A 21 21.98 11.62 4.36
C PHE A 21 20.55 11.60 3.79
N ASN A 22 20.40 11.41 2.48
CA ASN A 22 19.09 11.34 1.83
C ASN A 22 18.23 10.20 2.39
N LYS A 23 18.84 9.03 2.66
CA LYS A 23 18.13 7.89 3.29
C LYS A 23 17.62 8.23 4.68
N ARG A 24 18.43 8.90 5.52
CA ARG A 24 18.02 9.34 6.86
C ARG A 24 16.91 10.37 6.78
N GLN A 25 17.06 11.37 5.91
CA GLN A 25 16.04 12.40 5.70
C GLN A 25 14.71 11.78 5.26
N MET A 26 14.72 10.85 4.30
CA MET A 26 13.52 10.15 3.86
C MET A 26 12.89 9.31 4.98
N HIS A 27 13.70 8.66 5.81
CA HIS A 27 13.21 7.91 6.97
C HIS A 27 12.51 8.82 7.98
N ASP A 28 13.08 9.98 8.27
CA ASP A 28 12.50 10.96 9.20
C ASP A 28 11.21 11.54 8.66
N MET A 29 11.16 11.86 7.36
CA MET A 29 9.92 12.32 6.69
C MET A 29 8.83 11.26 6.73
N ARG A 30 9.16 9.97 6.54
CA ARG A 30 8.20 8.86 6.66
C ARG A 30 7.65 8.75 8.08
N ALA A 31 8.50 8.83 9.09
CA ALA A 31 8.08 8.78 10.48
C ALA A 31 7.11 9.93 10.81
N GLN A 32 7.44 11.14 10.37
CA GLN A 32 6.56 12.31 10.55
C GLN A 32 5.23 12.16 9.80
N ALA A 33 5.26 11.68 8.55
CA ALA A 33 4.06 11.45 7.74
C ALA A 33 3.11 10.44 8.41
N VAL A 34 3.62 9.34 8.95
CA VAL A 34 2.80 8.34 9.66
C VAL A 34 2.14 8.94 10.90
N VAL A 35 2.89 9.70 11.70
CA VAL A 35 2.36 10.36 12.90
C VAL A 35 1.29 11.39 12.53
N ALA A 36 1.57 12.26 11.56
CA ALA A 36 0.63 13.28 11.09
C ALA A 36 -0.64 12.65 10.51
N PHE A 37 -0.49 11.61 9.70
CA PHE A 37 -1.63 10.86 9.15
C PHE A 37 -2.49 10.26 10.26
N ARG A 38 -1.87 9.63 11.27
CA ARG A 38 -2.61 9.05 12.39
C ARG A 38 -3.34 10.09 13.23
N GLN A 39 -2.73 11.25 13.43
CA GLN A 39 -3.37 12.38 14.12
C GLN A 39 -4.57 12.90 13.33
N ALA A 40 -4.41 13.10 12.02
CA ALA A 40 -5.49 13.55 11.15
C ALA A 40 -6.66 12.56 11.14
N ASP A 41 -6.38 11.26 11.08
CA ASP A 41 -7.39 10.19 11.14
C ASP A 41 -8.18 10.20 12.46
N LEU A 42 -7.50 10.39 13.59
CA LEU A 42 -8.15 10.53 14.90
C LEU A 42 -9.05 11.78 14.97
N LEU A 43 -8.57 12.91 14.46
CA LEU A 43 -9.34 14.16 14.41
C LEU A 43 -10.55 14.02 13.49
N ALA A 44 -10.37 13.45 12.29
CA ALA A 44 -11.45 13.19 11.36
C ALA A 44 -12.51 12.27 11.99
N THR A 45 -12.10 11.21 12.69
CA THR A 45 -13.02 10.32 13.40
C THR A 45 -13.82 11.06 14.47
N LEU A 46 -13.18 11.92 15.26
CA LEU A 46 -13.86 12.72 16.28
C LEU A 46 -14.87 13.69 15.65
N ILE A 47 -14.45 14.44 14.63
CA ILE A 47 -15.30 15.40 13.92
C ILE A 47 -16.49 14.68 13.28
N SER A 48 -16.26 13.55 12.62
CA SER A 48 -17.32 12.72 12.02
C SER A 48 -18.35 12.24 13.05
N LYS A 49 -17.92 11.86 14.26
CA LYS A 49 -18.84 11.51 15.35
C LYS A 49 -19.67 12.70 15.84
N VAL A 50 -19.09 13.88 15.91
CA VAL A 50 -19.76 15.10 16.40
C VAL A 50 -20.73 15.67 15.36
N PHE A 51 -20.34 15.68 14.09
CA PHE A 51 -21.06 16.34 13.01
C PHE A 51 -21.80 15.39 12.05
N GLY A 52 -21.74 14.07 12.29
CA GLY A 52 -22.41 13.07 11.47
C GLY A 52 -21.80 12.87 10.06
N GLY A 53 -20.57 13.34 9.84
CA GLY A 53 -19.86 13.18 8.58
C GLY A 53 -19.51 11.71 8.32
N LYS A 54 -19.68 11.25 7.07
CA LYS A 54 -19.37 9.86 6.64
C LYS A 54 -18.22 9.77 5.65
N GLN A 55 -17.43 10.84 5.52
CA GLN A 55 -16.40 10.91 4.50
C GLN A 55 -15.17 10.10 4.95
N ALA A 56 -14.74 9.16 4.12
CA ALA A 56 -13.56 8.35 4.38
C ALA A 56 -12.29 9.20 4.29
N ALA A 57 -11.33 8.95 5.18
CA ALA A 57 -10.02 9.58 5.10
C ALA A 57 -9.29 9.10 3.83
N PRO A 58 -8.54 9.99 3.14
CA PRO A 58 -7.71 9.59 2.01
C PRO A 58 -6.63 8.60 2.45
N ALA A 59 -6.10 7.81 1.52
CA ALA A 59 -5.01 6.90 1.84
C ALA A 59 -3.71 7.66 2.11
N ILE A 60 -2.78 7.09 2.89
CA ILE A 60 -1.55 7.78 3.27
C ILE A 60 -0.69 8.19 2.06
N GLN A 61 -0.68 7.37 0.99
CA GLN A 61 0.00 7.69 -0.27
C GLN A 61 -0.66 8.84 -1.05
N GLU A 62 -1.96 9.07 -0.87
CA GLU A 62 -2.66 10.20 -1.47
C GLU A 62 -2.40 11.49 -0.69
N ALA A 63 -2.34 11.39 0.65
CA ALA A 63 -2.04 12.51 1.53
C ALA A 63 -0.56 12.93 1.47
N PHE A 64 0.35 11.98 1.23
CA PHE A 64 1.81 12.20 1.21
C PHE A 64 2.47 11.53 -0.01
N PRO A 65 2.28 12.10 -1.21
CA PRO A 65 2.85 11.54 -2.44
C PRO A 65 4.38 11.58 -2.42
N GLY A 66 5.02 10.55 -2.97
CA GLY A 66 6.47 10.43 -3.11
C GLY A 66 7.22 10.01 -1.84
N ILE A 67 6.57 10.01 -0.68
CA ILE A 67 7.19 9.56 0.59
C ILE A 67 7.23 8.02 0.68
N PHE A 68 6.23 7.36 0.09
CA PHE A 68 6.02 5.91 0.13
C PHE A 68 6.04 5.27 -1.29
N PRO A 69 7.17 5.31 -2.01
CA PRO A 69 7.32 4.77 -3.37
C PRO A 69 7.09 3.26 -3.46
N GLU A 70 7.16 2.53 -2.34
CA GLU A 70 6.78 1.13 -2.26
C GLU A 70 5.26 0.90 -2.33
N LEU A 71 4.47 1.80 -1.74
CA LEU A 71 3.00 1.71 -1.72
C LEU A 71 2.42 2.13 -3.08
N GLU A 72 3.01 3.17 -3.69
CA GLU A 72 2.65 3.63 -5.04
C GLU A 72 2.84 2.52 -6.08
N ARG A 73 4.00 1.85 -6.06
CA ARG A 73 4.27 0.69 -6.95
C ARG A 73 3.35 -0.50 -6.70
N GLN A 74 2.84 -0.69 -5.48
CA GLN A 74 1.86 -1.74 -5.21
C GLN A 74 0.47 -1.36 -5.74
N ALA A 75 0.06 -0.10 -5.62
CA ALA A 75 -1.20 0.39 -6.18
C ALA A 75 -1.24 0.21 -7.70
N GLU A 76 -0.15 0.51 -8.42
CA GLU A 76 -0.03 0.28 -9.85
C GLU A 76 -0.13 -1.21 -10.23
N LYS A 77 0.48 -2.09 -9.42
CA LYS A 77 0.44 -3.54 -9.67
C LYS A 77 -0.93 -4.17 -9.45
N GLN A 78 -1.77 -3.60 -8.58
CA GLN A 78 -3.11 -4.12 -8.30
C GLN A 78 -4.12 -3.87 -9.44
N GLN A 79 -3.77 -3.03 -10.43
CA GLN A 79 -4.74 -2.49 -11.40
C GLN A 79 -5.14 -3.45 -12.54
N ASN A 80 -4.47 -4.59 -12.72
CA ASN A 80 -4.82 -5.56 -13.79
C ASN A 80 -5.80 -6.65 -13.34
N TRP A 81 -6.84 -6.28 -12.58
CA TRP A 81 -7.91 -7.21 -12.19
C TRP A 81 -8.61 -7.84 -13.39
N GLN A 82 -8.69 -7.13 -14.52
CA GLN A 82 -9.26 -7.61 -15.77
C GLN A 82 -8.42 -8.76 -16.36
N LEU A 83 -7.09 -8.64 -16.30
CA LEU A 83 -6.17 -9.69 -16.73
C LEU A 83 -6.27 -10.91 -15.80
N MET A 84 -6.42 -10.68 -14.50
CA MET A 84 -6.62 -11.76 -13.53
C MET A 84 -7.95 -12.49 -13.79
N LYS A 85 -9.03 -11.75 -14.02
CA LYS A 85 -10.34 -12.31 -14.37
C LYS A 85 -10.29 -13.13 -15.65
N ALA A 86 -9.66 -12.61 -16.71
CA ALA A 86 -9.48 -13.32 -17.97
C ALA A 86 -8.67 -14.62 -17.79
N ARG A 87 -7.64 -14.63 -16.93
CA ARG A 87 -6.89 -15.85 -16.60
C ARG A 87 -7.74 -16.89 -15.88
N ILE A 88 -8.54 -16.47 -14.91
CA ILE A 88 -9.45 -17.35 -14.16
C ILE A 88 -10.51 -17.94 -15.10
N GLU A 89 -11.08 -17.13 -16.00
CA GLU A 89 -12.07 -17.59 -16.98
C GLU A 89 -11.47 -18.58 -17.99
N ALA A 90 -10.26 -18.31 -18.49
CA ALA A 90 -9.54 -19.22 -19.39
C ALA A 90 -9.23 -20.57 -18.72
N TYR A 91 -8.75 -20.54 -17.48
CA TYR A 91 -8.49 -21.75 -16.69
C TYR A 91 -9.77 -22.55 -16.40
N ALA A 92 -10.86 -21.86 -16.04
CA ALA A 92 -12.16 -22.49 -15.82
C ALA A 92 -12.74 -23.11 -17.11
N ALA A 93 -12.56 -22.45 -18.26
CA ALA A 93 -12.97 -22.97 -19.56
C ALA A 93 -12.17 -24.22 -19.97
N GLU A 94 -10.86 -24.24 -19.70
CA GLU A 94 -10.01 -25.40 -19.94
C GLU A 94 -10.40 -26.59 -19.06
N LYS A 95 -10.67 -26.36 -17.77
CA LYS A 95 -11.14 -27.39 -16.84
C LYS A 95 -12.51 -27.97 -17.23
N ARG A 96 -13.42 -27.15 -17.75
CA ARG A 96 -14.72 -27.61 -18.30
C ARG A 96 -14.55 -28.48 -19.54
N LYS A 97 -13.59 -28.15 -20.42
CA LYS A 97 -13.29 -28.97 -21.62
C LYS A 97 -12.66 -30.33 -21.28
N ARG A 98 -11.95 -30.42 -20.15
CA ARG A 98 -11.31 -31.66 -19.67
C ARG A 98 -12.27 -32.65 -19.00
N GLY A 99 -13.54 -32.26 -18.78
CA GLY A 99 -14.57 -33.16 -18.24
C GLY A 99 -14.40 -33.55 -16.77
N GLU A 100 -13.52 -32.86 -16.02
CA GLU A 100 -13.37 -33.08 -14.59
C GLU A 100 -14.63 -32.60 -13.87
N ALA A 101 -15.46 -33.54 -13.42
CA ALA A 101 -16.65 -33.27 -12.63
C ALA A 101 -16.30 -32.42 -11.40
N ARG A 102 -17.18 -31.49 -11.04
CA ARG A 102 -17.15 -30.82 -9.73
C ARG A 102 -17.20 -31.91 -8.66
N GLY A 103 -16.06 -32.19 -8.04
CA GLY A 103 -15.99 -33.05 -6.86
C GLY A 103 -16.91 -32.47 -5.80
N ASN A 104 -18.04 -33.13 -5.56
CA ASN A 104 -18.91 -32.89 -4.43
C ASN A 104 -18.18 -33.29 -3.15
N ASN A 105 -17.86 -32.30 -2.30
CA ASN A 105 -18.00 -32.26 -0.84
C ASN A 105 -16.88 -31.47 -0.17
N ALA A 106 -17.21 -30.25 0.26
CA ALA A 106 -16.88 -29.75 1.60
C ALA A 106 -17.66 -28.47 1.86
N GLY A 107 -18.56 -28.49 2.84
CA GLY A 107 -19.11 -27.28 3.46
C GLY A 107 -20.45 -26.78 2.95
N ARG A 108 -21.49 -27.63 3.02
CA ARG A 108 -22.88 -27.15 3.12
C ARG A 108 -23.06 -26.51 4.50
N THR A 109 -22.99 -25.18 4.57
CA THR A 109 -23.69 -24.40 5.61
C THR A 109 -24.52 -23.35 4.87
N THR A 110 -25.71 -23.79 4.46
CA THR A 110 -26.85 -22.91 4.31
C THR A 110 -27.20 -22.43 5.71
N ASP A 111 -26.83 -21.21 6.06
CA ASP A 111 -27.53 -20.47 7.10
C ASP A 111 -28.32 -19.37 6.38
N SER A 112 -29.56 -19.74 6.06
CA SER A 112 -30.61 -18.85 5.63
C SER A 112 -31.34 -18.34 6.87
N ASP A 113 -31.53 -17.03 6.90
CA ASP A 113 -32.49 -16.25 7.68
C ASP A 113 -32.22 -16.05 9.19
N ASN A 114 -32.07 -14.79 9.58
CA ASN A 114 -33.16 -14.05 10.24
C ASN A 114 -32.77 -12.59 10.55
N VAL A 115 -33.68 -11.68 10.15
CA VAL A 115 -34.04 -10.35 10.72
C VAL A 115 -32.97 -9.27 10.87
#